data_AF-B0T9A9-F1
#
_entry.id   AF-B0T9A9-F1
#
_cell.length_a   1.000
_cell.length_b   1.000
_cell.length_c   1.000
_cell.angle_alpha   90.00
_cell.angle_beta   90.00
_cell.angle_gamma   90.00
#
_symmetry.space_group_name_H-M   'P 1'
#
loop_
_entity.id
_entity.type
_entity.pdbx_description
1 polymer ?
#
loop_
_entity_poly.entity_id
_entity_poly.type
_entity_poly.pdbx_seq_one_letter_code
_entity_poly.pdbx_strand_id
1 'polypeptide(L)'
;MSNTSCYDLIDRDLIAAHIASGQPRYSNTLYLRGGGFIRHWSDDRDEVLARHARSVSDAKLSWTITFDHLAVQDLAVDFPPHDKTAAQLKAECDQALDEMMDRWLADACG
;
A
#
# COMPACT_ATOMS: atom_id res chain seq x y z
N MET A 1 -7.10 -24.94 -26.13
CA MET A 1 -6.86 -25.33 -24.73
C MET A 1 -6.45 -24.06 -23.99
N SER A 2 -7.33 -23.52 -23.16
CA SER A 2 -7.05 -22.31 -22.39
C SER A 2 -6.08 -22.67 -21.28
N ASN A 3 -4.91 -22.04 -21.24
CA ASN A 3 -4.04 -22.01 -20.06
C ASN A 3 -4.77 -21.17 -19.00
N THR A 4 -5.74 -21.78 -18.31
CA THR A 4 -6.25 -21.21 -17.06
C THR A 4 -5.17 -21.51 -16.03
N SER A 5 -4.17 -20.64 -16.01
CA SER A 5 -3.01 -20.73 -15.14
C SER A 5 -3.44 -20.85 -13.69
N CYS A 6 -2.72 -21.70 -12.98
CA CYS A 6 -2.90 -22.20 -11.62
C CYS A 6 -2.75 -21.12 -10.51
N TYR A 7 -3.31 -19.93 -10.69
CA TYR A 7 -3.19 -18.84 -9.72
C TYR A 7 -4.12 -19.02 -8.51
N ASP A 8 -5.33 -19.57 -8.72
CA ASP A 8 -6.30 -19.82 -7.65
C ASP A 8 -5.81 -20.78 -6.55
N LEU A 9 -4.89 -21.70 -6.88
CA LEU A 9 -4.32 -22.65 -5.92
C LEU A 9 -3.20 -22.01 -5.07
N ILE A 10 -2.40 -21.11 -5.68
CA ILE A 10 -1.36 -20.34 -4.97
C ILE A 10 -2.02 -19.43 -3.93
N ASP A 11 -3.14 -18.80 -4.27
CA ASP A 11 -3.89 -17.93 -3.35
C ASP A 11 -4.43 -18.71 -2.15
N ARG A 12 -4.94 -19.94 -2.34
CA ARG A 12 -5.45 -20.78 -1.25
C ARG A 12 -4.36 -21.24 -0.29
N ASP A 13 -3.19 -21.62 -0.80
CA ASP A 13 -2.06 -22.03 0.02
C ASP A 13 -1.48 -20.86 0.82
N LEU A 14 -1.44 -19.66 0.22
CA LEU A 14 -1.04 -18.43 0.93
C LEU A 14 -2.04 -18.06 2.03
N ILE A 15 -3.35 -18.15 1.76
CA ILE A 15 -4.39 -17.94 2.76
C ILE A 15 -4.27 -18.96 3.90
N ALA A 16 -4.05 -20.24 3.58
CA ALA A 16 -3.86 -21.28 4.58
C ALA A 16 -2.61 -21.06 5.42
N ALA A 17 -1.50 -20.64 4.80
CA ALA A 17 -0.26 -20.28 5.51
C ALA A 17 -0.45 -19.06 6.42
N HIS A 18 -1.18 -18.03 5.96
CA HIS A 18 -1.50 -16.85 6.77
C HIS A 18 -2.36 -17.22 7.98
N ILE A 19 -3.42 -18.02 7.78
CA ILE A 19 -4.26 -18.54 8.88
C ILE A 19 -3.43 -19.39 9.85
N ALA A 20 -2.59 -20.30 9.34
CA ALA A 20 -1.73 -21.16 10.16
C ALA A 20 -0.68 -20.37 10.95
N SER A 21 -0.22 -19.23 10.42
CA SER A 21 0.73 -18.35 11.10
C SER A 21 0.11 -17.63 12.31
N GLY A 22 -1.22 -17.56 12.39
CA GLY A 22 -1.94 -16.80 13.41
C GLY A 22 -1.71 -15.28 13.33
N GLN A 23 -1.17 -14.78 12.21
CA GLN A 23 -1.01 -13.35 12.02
C GLN A 23 -2.35 -12.68 11.75
N PRO A 24 -2.60 -11.49 12.31
CA PRO A 24 -3.88 -10.81 12.12
C PRO A 24 -4.16 -10.51 10.65
N ARG A 25 -5.42 -10.64 10.24
CA ARG A 25 -5.83 -10.48 8.83
C ARG A 25 -5.60 -9.07 8.29
N TYR A 26 -5.85 -8.05 9.10
CA TYR A 26 -5.82 -6.67 8.63
C TYR A 26 -4.64 -5.91 9.22
N SER A 27 -4.15 -4.92 8.47
CA SER A 27 -3.21 -3.95 8.99
C SER A 27 -3.62 -2.53 8.63
N ASN A 28 -3.36 -1.59 9.54
CA ASN A 28 -3.32 -0.16 9.26
C ASN A 28 -1.86 0.32 9.39
N THR A 29 -1.29 0.86 8.33
CA THR A 29 0.06 1.42 8.32
C THR A 29 -0.01 2.94 8.23
N LEU A 30 0.70 3.60 9.13
CA LEU A 30 0.82 5.05 9.25
C LEU A 30 2.24 5.46 8.83
N TYR A 31 2.38 6.14 7.71
CA TYR A 31 3.67 6.62 7.23
C TYR A 31 3.94 8.02 7.74
N LEU A 32 5.05 8.19 8.46
CA LEU A 32 5.39 9.45 9.14
C LEU A 32 6.15 10.39 8.19
N ARG A 33 5.91 11.70 8.32
CA ARG A 33 6.62 12.72 7.52
C ARG A 33 8.13 12.76 7.75
N GLY A 34 8.59 12.37 8.94
CA GLY A 34 10.02 12.26 9.28
C GLY A 34 10.69 11.00 8.77
N GLY A 35 9.99 10.18 7.98
CA GLY A 35 10.41 8.84 7.60
C GLY A 35 9.98 7.77 8.61
N GLY A 36 10.01 6.52 8.16
CA GLY A 36 9.52 5.36 8.93
C GLY A 36 8.01 5.19 8.89
N PHE A 37 7.55 4.13 9.55
CA PHE A 37 6.13 3.79 9.62
C PHE A 37 5.78 3.15 10.96
N ILE A 38 4.51 3.28 11.35
CA ILE A 38 3.89 2.54 12.44
C ILE A 38 2.85 1.62 11.83
N ARG A 39 2.95 0.32 12.12
CA ARG A 39 1.95 -0.66 11.65
C ARG A 39 1.17 -1.21 12.84
N HIS A 40 -0.15 -1.12 12.74
CA HIS A 40 -1.09 -1.77 13.64
C HIS A 40 -1.73 -2.98 12.95
N TRP A 41 -1.97 -4.04 13.70
CA TRP A 41 -2.58 -5.28 13.23
C TRP A 41 -3.88 -5.55 13.98
N SER A 42 -4.90 -6.05 13.29
CA SER A 42 -6.17 -6.47 13.90
C SER A 42 -6.85 -7.54 13.04
N ASP A 43 -7.67 -8.37 13.66
CA ASP A 43 -8.60 -9.28 12.97
C ASP A 43 -9.99 -8.65 12.78
N ASP A 44 -10.22 -7.46 13.34
CA ASP A 44 -11.45 -6.70 13.21
C ASP A 44 -11.31 -5.66 12.08
N ARG A 45 -12.13 -5.85 11.03
CA ARG A 45 -12.17 -4.97 9.87
C ARG A 45 -12.67 -3.57 10.23
N ASP A 46 -13.68 -3.49 11.08
CA ASP A 46 -14.31 -2.22 11.42
C ASP A 46 -13.40 -1.42 12.35
N GLU A 47 -12.69 -2.10 13.25
CA GLU A 47 -11.67 -1.49 14.11
C GLU A 47 -10.56 -0.82 13.27
N VAL A 48 -10.01 -1.54 12.28
CA VAL A 48 -8.90 -1.05 11.47
C VAL A 48 -9.33 0.11 10.56
N LEU A 49 -10.55 0.08 10.01
CA LEU A 49 -11.12 1.16 9.22
C LEU A 49 -11.46 2.39 10.08
N ALA A 50 -12.00 2.18 11.29
CA ALA A 50 -12.25 3.28 12.22
C ALA A 50 -10.94 3.95 12.65
N ARG A 51 -9.86 3.17 12.84
CA ARG A 51 -8.52 3.70 13.10
C ARG A 51 -8.01 4.51 11.93
N HIS A 52 -8.13 3.98 10.71
CA HIS A 52 -7.77 4.68 9.48
C HIS A 52 -8.41 6.06 9.41
N ALA A 53 -9.74 6.12 9.56
CA ALA A 53 -10.49 7.37 9.51
C ALA A 53 -10.01 8.41 10.54
N ARG A 54 -9.62 7.99 11.74
CA ARG A 54 -9.03 8.89 12.76
C ARG A 54 -7.64 9.39 12.39
N SER A 55 -6.88 8.57 11.67
CA SER A 55 -5.50 8.87 11.29
C SER A 55 -5.39 9.85 10.12
N VAL A 56 -6.37 9.91 9.22
CA VAL A 56 -6.34 10.79 8.04
C VAL A 56 -6.16 12.28 8.40
N SER A 57 -6.60 12.70 9.59
CA SER A 57 -6.43 14.08 10.06
C SER A 57 -5.12 14.36 10.81
N ASP A 58 -4.25 13.37 11.01
CA ASP A 58 -2.99 13.56 11.75
C ASP A 58 -1.94 14.26 10.89
N ALA A 59 -1.56 15.48 11.29
CA ALA A 59 -0.58 16.32 10.60
C ALA A 59 0.85 15.74 10.56
N LYS A 60 1.16 14.72 11.39
CA LYS A 60 2.46 14.04 11.37
C LYS A 60 2.57 12.98 10.29
N LEU A 61 1.45 12.63 9.64
CA LEU A 61 1.42 11.61 8.62
C LEU A 61 1.67 12.21 7.23
N SER A 62 2.39 11.43 6.41
CA SER A 62 2.53 11.66 4.97
C SER A 62 1.40 10.94 4.23
N TRP A 63 1.10 9.70 4.61
CA TRP A 63 -0.03 8.92 4.10
C TRP A 63 -0.36 7.76 5.03
N THR A 64 -1.52 7.15 4.82
CA THR A 64 -1.94 5.94 5.55
C THR A 64 -2.65 4.96 4.62
N ILE A 65 -2.48 3.67 4.90
CA ILE A 65 -3.10 2.57 4.16
C ILE A 65 -3.65 1.53 5.14
N THR A 66 -4.82 1.00 4.81
CA THR A 66 -5.40 -0.17 5.45
C THR A 66 -5.46 -1.31 4.43
N PHE A 67 -5.01 -2.49 4.81
CA PHE A 67 -4.81 -3.63 3.91
C PHE A 67 -5.42 -4.92 4.49
N ASP A 68 -6.03 -5.72 3.62
CA ASP A 68 -6.51 -7.08 3.90
C ASP A 68 -5.48 -8.08 3.37
N HIS A 69 -4.79 -8.77 4.28
CA HIS A 69 -3.71 -9.70 3.94
C HIS A 69 -4.20 -11.04 3.42
N LEU A 70 -5.48 -11.38 3.62
CA LEU A 70 -6.05 -12.60 3.04
C LEU A 70 -6.58 -12.36 1.63
N ALA A 71 -7.27 -11.25 1.41
CA ALA A 71 -7.76 -10.89 0.08
C ALA A 71 -6.68 -10.18 -0.78
N VAL A 72 -5.52 -9.87 -0.20
CA VAL A 72 -4.39 -9.19 -0.83
C VAL A 72 -4.85 -7.91 -1.54
N GLN A 73 -5.58 -7.06 -0.81
CA GLN A 73 -6.14 -5.82 -1.35
C GLN A 73 -6.09 -4.68 -0.34
N ASP A 74 -5.98 -3.45 -0.83
CA ASP A 74 -6.19 -2.25 -0.03
C ASP A 74 -7.68 -2.05 0.26
N LEU A 75 -7.98 -1.71 1.51
CA LEU A 75 -9.32 -1.37 1.96
C LEU A 75 -9.55 0.14 1.98
N ALA A 76 -8.50 0.91 2.25
CA ALA A 76 -8.49 2.36 2.24
C ALA A 76 -7.06 2.89 2.10
N VAL A 77 -6.88 3.95 1.32
CA VAL A 77 -5.61 4.68 1.16
C VAL A 77 -5.92 6.16 1.19
N ASP A 78 -5.29 6.89 2.10
CA ASP A 78 -5.51 8.32 2.23
C ASP A 78 -4.20 9.08 2.39
N PHE A 79 -4.18 10.25 1.76
CA PHE A 79 -3.14 11.25 1.86
C PHE A 79 -3.74 12.42 2.64
N PRO A 80 -3.36 12.64 3.91
CA PRO A 80 -3.88 13.72 4.74
C PRO A 80 -3.93 15.06 3.99
N PRO A 81 -5.00 15.86 4.15
CA PRO A 81 -5.30 17.03 3.32
C PRO A 81 -4.29 18.18 3.46
N HIS A 82 -3.38 18.11 4.43
CA HIS A 82 -2.27 19.05 4.61
C HIS A 82 -1.07 18.72 3.72
N ASP A 83 -1.24 17.86 2.70
CA ASP A 83 -0.19 17.47 1.78
C ASP A 83 -0.72 17.23 0.36
N LYS A 84 0.20 16.83 -0.52
CA LYS A 84 -0.09 16.46 -1.91
C LYS A 84 -1.14 15.36 -1.99
N THR A 85 -2.16 15.59 -2.81
CA THR A 85 -3.14 14.59 -3.21
C THR A 85 -2.47 13.40 -3.91
N ALA A 86 -3.15 12.25 -3.96
CA ALA A 86 -2.69 11.08 -4.71
C ALA A 86 -2.36 11.41 -6.17
N ALA A 87 -3.14 12.29 -6.80
CA ALA A 87 -2.90 12.76 -8.17
C ALA A 87 -1.60 13.57 -8.29
N GLN A 88 -1.29 14.41 -7.31
CA GLN A 88 -0.04 15.17 -7.27
C GLN A 88 1.17 14.27 -7.06
N LEU A 89 1.06 13.27 -6.18
CA LEU A 89 2.11 12.28 -5.99
C LEU A 89 2.36 11.44 -7.25
N LYS A 90 1.29 10.99 -7.91
CA LYS A 90 1.40 10.27 -9.19
C LYS A 90 2.12 11.11 -10.24
N ALA A 91 1.73 12.38 -10.41
CA ALA A 91 2.34 13.27 -11.37
C ALA A 91 3.85 13.46 -11.13
N GLU A 92 4.26 13.57 -9.86
CA GLU A 92 5.67 13.69 -9.50
C GLU A 92 6.46 12.40 -9.73
N CYS A 93 5.86 11.24 -9.43
CA CYS A 93 6.46 9.94 -9.76
C CYS A 93 6.63 9.76 -11.27
N ASP A 94 5.62 10.09 -12.06
CA ASP A 94 5.67 10.01 -13.52
C ASP A 94 6.79 10.93 -14.05
N GLN A 95 6.87 12.17 -13.57
CA GLN A 95 7.95 13.10 -13.94
C GLN A 95 9.34 12.56 -13.56
N ALA A 96 9.51 12.01 -12.36
CA ALA A 96 10.80 11.48 -11.93
C ALA A 96 11.25 10.27 -12.77
N LEU A 97 10.29 9.44 -13.22
CA LEU A 97 10.55 8.32 -14.12
C LEU A 97 10.99 8.80 -15.50
N ASP A 98 10.31 9.82 -16.04
CA ASP A 98 10.67 10.43 -17.32
C ASP A 98 12.10 11.01 -17.28
N GLU A 99 12.43 11.78 -16.23
CA GLU A 99 13.77 12.33 -16.04
C GLU A 99 14.85 11.24 -15.89
N MET A 100 14.50 10.10 -15.28
CA MET A 100 15.41 8.96 -15.14
C MET A 100 15.62 8.24 -16.47
N MET A 101 14.56 8.10 -17.27
CA MET A 101 14.61 7.54 -18.61
C MET A 101 15.45 8.42 -19.55
N ASP A 102 15.26 9.73 -19.51
CA ASP A 102 16.02 10.69 -20.32
C ASP A 102 17.53 10.62 -20.03
N ARG A 103 17.91 10.52 -18.74
CA ARG A 103 19.31 10.31 -18.36
C ARG A 103 19.86 8.99 -18.90
N TRP A 104 19.10 7.91 -18.77
CA TRP A 104 19.53 6.59 -19.27
C TRP A 104 19.68 6.58 -20.79
N LEU A 105 18.77 7.20 -21.53
CA LEU A 105 18.85 7.33 -22.99
C LEU A 105 20.04 8.19 -23.43
N ALA A 106 20.33 9.27 -22.70
CA ALA A 106 21.51 10.10 -22.95
C ALA A 106 22.81 9.31 -22.74
N ASP A 107 22.88 8.47 -21.70
CA ASP A 107 24.04 7.63 -21.40
C ASP A 107 24.17 6.41 -22.34
N ALA A 108 23.06 5.85 -22.81
CA ALA A 108 23.06 4.66 -23.67
C ALA A 108 23.35 4.97 -25.15
N CYS A 109 23.18 6.23 -25.58
CA CYS A 109 23.38 6.68 -26.96
C CYS A 109 24.57 7.64 -27.15
N GLY A 110 25.32 7.96 -26.09
CA GLY A 110 26.56 8.73 -26.13
C GLY A 110 27.79 7.84 -26.09
#